data_AF-A0A954U4Y2-F1
#
_entry.id   AF-A0A954U4Y2-F1
#
_cell.length_a   1.000
_cell.length_b   1.000
_cell.length_c   1.000
_cell.angle_alpha   90.00
_cell.angle_beta   90.00
_cell.angle_gamma   90.00
#
_symmetry.space_group_name_H-M   'P 1'
#
loop_
_entity.id
_entity.type
_entity.pdbx_description
1 polymer ?
#
loop_
_entity_poly.entity_id
_entity_poly.type
_entity_poly.pdbx_seq_one_letter_code
_entity_poly.pdbx_strand_id
1 'polypeptide(L)'
;FRMVIVGANGVVSNRPREGDSADVWINVDTVSPATKITRAVYGEGPEDGLLVIDYQCEDGHLVDRPIALSFSDRVDGPWTSIATGLANTGIYLWKADPSLPDKIFLKLECVDKAGNIGTHRLDLPIDVRGLAPRGIIQGFRPIEMPAK
;
A
#
# COMPACT_ATOMS: atom_id res chain seq x y z
N PHE A 1 -30.81 -16.40 -4.89
CA PHE A 1 -32.10 -15.80 -4.48
C PHE A 1 -32.73 -15.15 -5.70
N ARG A 2 -34.02 -15.38 -6.02
CA ARG A 2 -34.71 -14.71 -7.13
C ARG A 2 -35.39 -13.45 -6.59
N MET A 3 -35.07 -12.28 -7.14
CA MET A 3 -35.68 -11.02 -6.74
C MET A 3 -37.11 -10.96 -7.28
N VAL A 4 -38.10 -10.83 -6.39
CA VAL A 4 -39.49 -10.57 -6.79
C VAL A 4 -39.68 -9.07 -6.85
N ILE A 5 -39.85 -8.53 -8.07
CA ILE A 5 -40.25 -7.14 -8.25
C ILE A 5 -41.77 -7.10 -8.11
N VAL A 6 -42.27 -6.50 -7.03
CA VAL A 6 -43.69 -6.22 -6.86
C VAL A 6 -43.94 -4.79 -7.33
N GLY A 7 -44.56 -4.65 -8.49
CA GLY A 7 -45.06 -3.35 -8.95
C GLY A 7 -46.24 -2.89 -8.10
N ALA A 8 -46.40 -1.57 -7.92
CA ALA A 8 -47.50 -0.97 -7.15
C ALA A 8 -48.91 -1.31 -7.65
N ASN A 9 -49.03 -2.00 -8.78
CA ASN A 9 -50.24 -2.51 -9.43
C ASN A 9 -50.58 -3.97 -9.09
N GLY A 10 -49.85 -4.64 -8.19
CA GLY A 10 -50.22 -5.96 -7.65
C GLY A 10 -50.01 -7.14 -8.61
N VAL A 11 -49.35 -6.92 -9.76
CA VAL A 11 -48.95 -8.00 -10.67
C VAL A 11 -47.69 -8.66 -10.12
N VAL A 12 -47.82 -9.91 -9.69
CA VAL A 12 -46.71 -10.72 -9.16
C VAL A 12 -46.28 -11.71 -10.25
N SER A 13 -44.99 -11.76 -10.58
CA SER A 13 -44.46 -12.83 -11.44
C SER A 13 -44.58 -14.19 -10.73
N ASN A 14 -44.67 -15.28 -11.49
CA ASN A 14 -44.87 -16.62 -10.92
C ASN A 14 -43.86 -16.92 -9.81
N ARG A 15 -44.34 -17.46 -8.68
CA ARG A 15 -43.48 -17.95 -7.59
C ARG A 15 -42.59 -19.08 -8.10
N PRO A 16 -41.27 -19.05 -7.84
CA PRO A 16 -40.37 -20.10 -8.31
C PRO A 16 -40.74 -21.46 -7.72
N ARG A 17 -40.64 -22.52 -8.52
CA ARG A 17 -40.90 -23.90 -8.10
C ARG A 17 -39.57 -24.62 -7.85
N GLU A 18 -39.61 -25.70 -7.06
CA GLU A 18 -38.46 -26.60 -6.91
C GLU A 18 -38.01 -27.10 -8.30
N GLY A 19 -36.76 -26.84 -8.66
CA GLY A 19 -36.17 -27.23 -9.94
C GLY A 19 -36.04 -26.13 -11.00
N ASP A 20 -36.54 -24.91 -10.75
CA ASP A 20 -36.33 -23.79 -11.67
C ASP A 20 -34.85 -23.30 -11.65
N SER A 21 -34.30 -23.03 -12.83
CA SER A 21 -32.98 -22.41 -13.00
C SER A 21 -32.95 -21.01 -12.37
N ALA A 22 -31.88 -20.69 -11.64
CA ALA A 22 -31.71 -19.38 -11.01
C ALA A 22 -31.61 -18.24 -12.04
N ASP A 23 -32.33 -17.14 -11.80
CA ASP A 23 -32.41 -15.99 -12.71
C ASP A 23 -31.19 -15.07 -12.68
N VAL A 24 -30.55 -15.00 -11.51
CA VAL A 24 -29.37 -14.17 -11.30
C VAL A 24 -28.47 -14.91 -10.31
N TRP A 25 -27.21 -15.08 -10.71
CA TRP A 25 -26.14 -15.49 -9.82
C TRP A 25 -25.44 -14.23 -9.31
N ILE A 26 -25.37 -14.07 -8.00
CA ILE A 26 -24.60 -13.00 -7.36
C ILE A 26 -23.39 -13.68 -6.73
N ASN A 27 -22.23 -13.49 -7.37
CA ASN A 27 -20.95 -13.88 -6.79
C ASN A 27 -20.44 -12.71 -5.95
N VAL A 28 -20.27 -12.94 -4.66
CA VAL A 28 -19.68 -11.97 -3.72
C VAL A 28 -18.26 -12.42 -3.45
N ASP A 29 -17.29 -11.56 -3.75
CA ASP A 29 -15.91 -11.80 -3.35
C ASP A 29 -15.75 -11.48 -1.86
N THR A 30 -15.16 -12.41 -1.11
CA THR A 30 -15.00 -12.32 0.36
C THR A 30 -13.57 -12.60 0.79
N VAL A 31 -12.65 -12.80 -0.15
CA VAL A 31 -11.27 -13.17 0.12
C VAL A 31 -10.42 -11.91 0.06
N SER A 32 -9.69 -11.61 1.14
CA SER A 32 -8.72 -10.51 1.11
C SER A 32 -7.49 -10.88 0.28
N PRO A 33 -6.86 -9.89 -0.40
CA PRO A 33 -5.60 -10.09 -1.08
C PRO A 33 -4.51 -10.70 -0.19
N ALA A 34 -3.73 -11.62 -0.76
CA ALA A 34 -2.53 -12.14 -0.11
C ALA A 34 -1.41 -11.08 -0.18
N THR A 35 -1.20 -10.38 0.93
CA THR A 35 -0.30 -9.23 1.03
C THR A 35 0.92 -9.55 1.89
N LYS A 36 2.13 -9.22 1.41
CA LYS A 36 3.37 -9.44 2.17
C LYS A 36 4.48 -8.47 1.80
N ILE A 37 5.18 -7.93 2.79
CA ILE A 37 6.49 -7.27 2.57
C ILE A 37 7.56 -8.35 2.60
N THR A 38 8.33 -8.47 1.52
CA THR A 38 9.34 -9.54 1.36
C THR A 38 10.75 -9.05 1.64
N ARG A 39 11.04 -7.77 1.38
CA ARG A 39 12.33 -7.13 1.70
C ARG A 39 12.13 -5.64 1.96
N ALA A 40 12.90 -5.09 2.89
CA ALA A 40 13.02 -3.66 3.10
C ALA A 40 14.46 -3.34 3.50
N VAL A 41 15.27 -2.84 2.56
CA VAL A 41 16.69 -2.55 2.77
C VAL A 41 17.10 -1.31 1.99
N TYR A 42 18.30 -0.80 2.28
CA TYR A 42 18.86 0.31 1.51
C TYR A 42 19.26 -0.10 0.12
N GLY A 43 18.96 0.79 -0.82
CA GLY A 43 19.49 0.71 -2.17
C GLY A 43 21.00 0.94 -2.14
N GLU A 44 21.69 0.23 -3.02
CA GLU A 44 23.12 0.43 -3.29
C GLU A 44 23.28 0.97 -4.71
N GLY A 45 24.40 1.64 -5.00
CA GLY A 45 24.71 2.13 -6.34
C GLY A 45 23.69 3.16 -6.85
N PRO A 46 22.94 2.88 -7.93
CA PRO A 46 21.97 3.84 -8.49
C PRO A 46 20.77 4.13 -7.58
N GLU A 47 20.51 3.27 -6.59
CA GLU A 47 19.43 3.42 -5.61
C GLU A 47 19.94 3.97 -4.26
N ASP A 48 21.18 4.45 -4.21
CA ASP A 48 21.78 5.02 -3.00
C ASP A 48 20.91 6.15 -2.42
N GLY A 49 20.73 6.12 -1.10
CA GLY A 49 19.84 7.03 -0.39
C GLY A 49 18.34 6.74 -0.53
N LEU A 50 17.94 5.61 -1.13
CA LEU A 50 16.55 5.15 -1.19
C LEU A 50 16.35 3.91 -0.30
N LEU A 51 15.19 3.83 0.34
CA LEU A 51 14.73 2.58 0.94
C LEU A 51 14.00 1.76 -0.13
N VAL A 52 14.53 0.59 -0.45
CA VAL A 52 13.96 -0.35 -1.40
C VAL A 52 13.01 -1.29 -0.66
N ILE A 53 11.72 -1.20 -0.99
CA ILE A 53 10.67 -2.01 -0.38
C ILE A 53 10.14 -2.98 -1.44
N ASP A 54 10.49 -4.26 -1.30
CA ASP A 54 9.90 -5.32 -2.11
C ASP A 54 8.69 -5.90 -1.39
N TYR A 55 7.65 -6.16 -2.17
CA TYR A 55 6.39 -6.66 -1.66
C TYR A 55 5.67 -7.54 -2.68
N GLN A 56 4.68 -8.27 -2.17
CA GLN A 56 3.75 -9.07 -2.94
C GLN A 56 2.33 -8.65 -2.55
N CYS A 57 1.48 -8.50 -3.56
CA CYS A 57 0.04 -8.51 -3.40
C CYS A 57 -0.56 -9.39 -4.50
N GLU A 58 -1.25 -10.44 -4.10
CA GLU A 58 -1.85 -11.41 -5.02
C GLU A 58 -3.33 -11.55 -4.73
N ASP A 59 -4.15 -11.25 -5.74
CA ASP A 59 -5.60 -11.47 -5.73
C ASP A 59 -6.12 -11.51 -7.18
N GLY A 60 -7.22 -12.21 -7.44
CA GLY A 60 -7.83 -12.31 -8.77
C GLY A 60 -8.54 -11.03 -9.24
N HIS A 61 -8.87 -10.11 -8.33
CA HIS A 61 -9.72 -8.96 -8.58
C HIS A 61 -9.17 -7.65 -8.01
N LEU A 62 -7.85 -7.42 -8.08
CA LEU A 62 -7.25 -6.15 -7.65
C LEU A 62 -7.81 -4.93 -8.41
N VAL A 63 -7.89 -3.78 -7.72
CA VAL A 63 -8.08 -2.47 -8.38
C VAL A 63 -6.79 -2.02 -9.08
N ASP A 64 -6.88 -1.06 -10.00
CA ASP A 64 -5.75 -0.62 -10.83
C ASP A 64 -4.53 -0.13 -10.02
N ARG A 65 -4.79 0.48 -8.86
CA ARG A 65 -3.77 1.06 -7.97
C ARG A 65 -4.02 0.63 -6.53
N PRO A 66 -3.79 -0.65 -6.19
CA PRO A 66 -4.33 -1.25 -4.98
C PRO A 66 -3.44 -1.03 -3.75
N ILE A 67 -2.21 -0.56 -3.95
CA ILE A 67 -1.17 -0.58 -2.92
C ILE A 67 -1.12 0.72 -2.13
N ALA A 68 -1.05 0.60 -0.80
CA ALA A 68 -0.71 1.68 0.11
C ALA A 68 0.44 1.24 1.04
N LEU A 69 1.41 2.13 1.24
CA LEU A 69 2.56 1.95 2.12
C LEU A 69 2.55 3.02 3.20
N SER A 70 2.88 2.62 4.42
CA SER A 70 2.96 3.50 5.58
C SER A 70 4.06 3.07 6.53
N PHE A 71 4.52 3.99 7.38
CA PHE A 71 5.51 3.72 8.41
C PHE A 71 5.05 4.18 9.79
N SER A 72 5.69 3.67 10.83
CA SER A 72 5.53 4.13 12.21
C SER A 72 6.82 3.96 13.00
N ASP A 73 7.00 4.72 14.06
CA ASP A 73 8.05 4.49 15.07
C ASP A 73 7.67 3.38 16.06
N ARG A 74 6.44 2.84 15.96
CA ARG A 74 5.87 1.81 16.84
C ARG A 74 5.26 0.68 16.02
N VAL A 75 5.29 -0.54 16.56
CA VAL A 75 4.75 -1.75 15.89
C VAL A 75 3.24 -1.67 15.59
N ASP A 76 2.49 -0.93 16.42
CA ASP A 76 1.03 -0.80 16.31
C ASP A 76 0.57 0.56 15.77
N GLY A 77 1.50 1.45 15.39
CA GLY A 77 1.19 2.80 14.96
C GLY A 77 1.32 3.87 16.07
N PRO A 78 0.95 5.13 15.79
CA PRO A 78 0.18 5.60 14.63
C PRO A 78 0.94 5.48 13.31
N TRP A 79 0.22 5.18 12.22
CA TRP A 79 0.79 4.99 10.88
C TRP A 79 0.78 6.30 10.10
N THR A 80 1.95 6.68 9.57
CA THR A 80 2.13 7.80 8.65
C THR A 80 2.22 7.28 7.22
N SER A 81 1.41 7.85 6.32
CA SER A 81 1.40 7.45 4.90
C SER A 81 2.73 7.77 4.22
N ILE A 82 3.33 6.77 3.57
CA ILE A 82 4.44 6.96 2.62
C ILE A 82 3.86 7.31 1.25
N ALA A 83 2.97 6.45 0.75
CA ALA A 83 2.31 6.58 -0.52
C ALA A 83 1.02 5.77 -0.53
N THR A 84 0.02 6.25 -1.26
CA THR A 84 -1.26 5.57 -1.45
C THR A 84 -1.59 5.50 -2.93
N GLY A 85 -2.40 4.51 -3.30
CA GLY A 85 -2.79 4.29 -4.68
C GLY A 85 -1.57 4.07 -5.56
N LEU A 86 -0.69 3.14 -5.22
CA LEU A 86 0.41 2.71 -6.08
C LEU A 86 -0.06 1.55 -6.97
N ALA A 87 0.48 1.47 -8.19
CA ALA A 87 0.33 0.27 -9.01
C ALA A 87 1.09 -0.89 -8.34
N ASN A 88 0.57 -2.12 -8.49
CA ASN A 88 1.20 -3.30 -7.94
C ASN A 88 2.38 -3.75 -8.81
N THR A 89 3.54 -3.12 -8.61
CA THR A 89 4.79 -3.41 -9.35
C THR A 89 5.72 -4.36 -8.58
N GLY A 90 5.38 -4.73 -7.35
CA GLY A 90 6.17 -5.59 -6.47
C GLY A 90 7.39 -4.93 -5.81
N ILE A 91 7.69 -3.68 -6.19
CA ILE A 91 8.79 -2.88 -5.65
C ILE A 91 8.38 -1.42 -5.54
N TYR A 92 8.83 -0.76 -4.47
CA TYR A 92 8.70 0.68 -4.29
C TYR A 92 10.01 1.27 -3.75
N LEU A 93 10.48 2.32 -4.40
CA LEU A 93 11.68 3.06 -4.01
C LEU A 93 11.26 4.32 -3.25
N TRP A 94 11.46 4.29 -1.94
CA TRP A 94 11.09 5.41 -1.09
C TRP A 94 12.28 6.31 -0.79
N LYS A 95 12.20 7.57 -1.23
CA LYS A 95 13.09 8.64 -0.77
C LYS A 95 12.64 9.10 0.62
N ALA A 96 13.16 8.43 1.62
CA ALA A 96 12.87 8.69 3.02
C ALA A 96 13.35 10.08 3.48
N ASP A 97 12.59 10.70 4.37
CA ASP A 97 12.91 12.03 4.92
C ASP A 97 14.08 11.92 5.92
N PRO A 98 15.07 12.85 5.91
CA PRO A 98 16.13 12.89 6.91
C PRO A 98 15.66 13.01 8.36
N SER A 99 14.43 13.48 8.60
CA SER A 99 13.82 13.63 9.92
C SER A 99 13.15 12.35 10.45
N LEU A 100 13.24 11.23 9.73
CA LEU A 100 12.69 9.96 10.20
C LEU A 100 13.38 9.50 11.51
N PRO A 101 12.61 8.84 12.40
CA PRO A 101 13.19 8.16 13.57
C PRO A 101 14.20 7.10 13.12
N ASP A 102 15.26 6.86 13.90
CA ASP A 102 16.31 5.87 13.59
C ASP A 102 15.81 4.46 13.27
N LYS A 103 14.64 4.08 13.79
CA LYS A 103 14.03 2.78 13.56
C LYS A 103 12.55 2.95 13.26
N ILE A 104 12.09 2.28 12.20
CA ILE A 104 10.69 2.34 11.79
C ILE A 104 10.13 0.96 11.48
N PHE A 105 8.83 0.81 11.64
CA PHE A 105 8.03 -0.31 11.17
C PHE A 105 7.37 0.09 9.86
N LEU A 106 7.20 -0.87 8.96
CA LEU A 106 6.47 -0.68 7.71
C LEU A 106 5.16 -1.45 7.73
N LYS A 107 4.13 -0.86 7.14
CA LYS A 107 2.84 -1.50 6.87
C LYS A 107 2.48 -1.33 5.40
N LEU A 108 2.07 -2.43 4.80
CA LEU A 108 1.56 -2.57 3.45
C LEU A 108 0.08 -2.93 3.52
N GLU A 109 -0.73 -2.23 2.74
CA GLU A 109 -2.15 -2.53 2.53
C GLU A 109 -2.38 -2.71 1.03
N CYS A 110 -3.20 -3.72 0.68
CA CYS A 110 -3.63 -4.00 -0.67
C CYS A 110 -5.14 -4.18 -0.72
N VAL A 111 -5.79 -3.58 -1.72
CA VAL A 111 -7.26 -3.54 -1.84
C VAL A 111 -7.73 -4.18 -3.13
N ASP A 112 -8.77 -5.01 -3.06
CA ASP A 112 -9.44 -5.57 -4.24
C ASP A 112 -10.64 -4.72 -4.71
N LYS A 113 -11.30 -5.15 -5.79
CA LYS A 113 -12.48 -4.50 -6.36
C LYS A 113 -13.74 -4.61 -5.49
N ALA A 114 -13.80 -5.62 -4.61
CA ALA A 114 -14.90 -5.79 -3.65
C ALA A 114 -14.69 -4.94 -2.38
N GLY A 115 -13.51 -4.36 -2.21
CA GLY A 115 -13.12 -3.59 -1.04
C GLY A 115 -12.50 -4.42 0.08
N ASN A 116 -12.16 -5.70 -0.16
CA ASN A 116 -11.41 -6.48 0.81
C ASN A 116 -9.99 -5.94 0.89
N ILE A 117 -9.45 -5.90 2.11
CA ILE A 117 -8.12 -5.35 2.39
C ILE A 117 -7.25 -6.46 2.96
N GLY A 118 -6.11 -6.69 2.29
CA GLY A 118 -5.02 -7.51 2.80
C GLY A 118 -3.95 -6.62 3.41
N THR A 119 -3.54 -6.90 4.65
CA THR A 119 -2.56 -6.07 5.38
C THR A 119 -1.37 -6.91 5.82
N HIS A 120 -0.16 -6.36 5.65
CA HIS A 120 1.05 -6.92 6.22
C HIS A 120 1.87 -5.83 6.89
N ARG A 121 2.29 -6.08 8.12
CA ARG A 121 3.20 -5.21 8.87
C ARG A 121 4.46 -5.97 9.23
N LEU A 122 5.58 -5.27 9.34
CA LEU A 122 6.79 -5.85 9.90
C LEU A 122 6.66 -5.95 11.42
N ASP A 123 7.01 -7.11 11.98
CA ASP A 123 7.06 -7.30 13.44
C ASP A 123 8.38 -6.80 14.04
N LEU A 124 9.41 -6.65 13.20
CA LEU A 124 10.71 -6.10 13.56
C LEU A 124 10.94 -4.78 12.82
N PRO A 125 11.50 -3.77 13.50
CA PRO A 125 11.78 -2.51 12.84
C PRO A 125 12.99 -2.63 11.91
N ILE A 126 13.02 -1.77 10.90
CA ILE A 126 14.19 -1.52 10.06
C ILE A 126 14.98 -0.34 10.63
N ASP A 127 16.31 -0.38 10.52
CA ASP A 127 17.19 0.72 10.91
C ASP A 127 17.33 1.71 9.74
N VAL A 128 16.94 2.96 9.96
CA VAL A 128 16.89 4.01 8.93
C VAL A 128 18.01 5.08 9.07
N ARG A 129 19.01 4.87 9.95
CA ARG A 129 20.14 5.81 10.17
C ARG A 129 21.07 6.04 8.98
N GLY A 130 21.05 5.16 7.98
CA GLY A 130 21.83 5.27 6.75
C GLY A 130 21.30 6.29 5.73
N LEU A 131 20.12 6.88 5.95
CA LEU A 131 19.48 7.82 5.01
C LEU A 131 19.91 9.28 5.18
N ALA A 132 20.54 9.62 6.30
CA ALA A 132 21.03 10.97 6.51
C ALA A 132 22.26 11.20 5.61
N PRO A 133 22.25 12.18 4.69
CA PRO A 133 23.45 12.54 3.96
C PRO A 133 24.49 13.00 4.99
N ARG A 134 25.61 12.28 5.09
CA ARG A 134 26.78 12.74 5.85
C ARG A 134 27.45 13.87 5.07
N GLY A 135 26.85 15.06 5.10
CA GLY A 135 27.45 16.27 4.58
C GLY A 135 28.56 16.74 5.51
N ILE A 136 29.83 16.53 5.12
CA ILE A 136 30.95 17.28 5.70
C ILE A 136 31.07 18.56 4.87
N ILE A 137 30.96 19.73 5.51
CA ILE A 137 31.32 21.00 4.87
C ILE A 137 32.84 20.97 4.61
N GLN A 138 33.24 20.69 3.37
CA GLN A 138 34.65 20.58 2.96
C GLN A 138 35.33 21.94 2.72
N GLY A 139 34.60 23.05 2.84
CA GLY A 139 35.18 24.39 2.79
C GLY A 139 34.17 25.45 2.37
N PHE A 140 34.20 26.60 3.03
CA PHE A 140 33.62 27.83 2.51
C PHE A 140 34.76 28.62 1.84
N ARG A 141 34.49 29.18 0.66
CA ARG A 141 35.44 30.08 0.00
C ARG A 141 34.96 31.50 0.26
N PRO A 142 35.70 32.34 1.01
CA PRO A 142 35.34 33.74 1.18
C PRO A 142 35.29 34.40 -0.19
N ILE A 143 34.20 35.11 -0.48
CA ILE A 143 34.13 36.00 -1.63
C ILE A 143 34.92 37.24 -1.20
N GLU A 144 36.13 37.42 -1.75
CA GLU A 144 36.85 38.67 -1.58
C GLU A 144 36.03 39.79 -2.24
N MET A 145 35.59 40.74 -1.43
CA MET A 145 34.98 41.95 -1.92
C MET A 145 36.08 42.79 -2.62
N PRO A 146 35.87 43.29 -3.84
CA PRO A 146 36.84 44.16 -4.48
C PRO A 146 37.01 45.42 -3.63
N ALA A 147 38.26 45.74 -3.29
CA ALA A 147 38.59 46.96 -2.58
C ALA A 147 38.32 48.18 -3.46
N LYS A 148 37.50 49.08 -2.88
CA LYS A 148 37.17 50.49 -3.19
C LYS A 148 37.58 51.08 -4.54
#